data_AF-A0A949F3Z9-F1
#
_entry.id   AF-A0A949F3Z9-F1
#
_cell.length_a   1.000
_cell.length_b   1.000
_cell.length_c   1.000
_cell.angle_alpha   90.00
_cell.angle_beta   90.00
_cell.angle_gamma   90.00
#
_symmetry.space_group_name_H-M   'P 1'
#
loop_
_entity.id
_entity.type
_entity.pdbx_description
1 polymer ?
#
loop_
_entity_poly.entity_id
_entity_poly.type
_entity_poly.pdbx_seq_one_letter_code
_entity_poly.pdbx_strand_id
1 'polypeptide(L)'
;MNFKNKLLFLNKSAFTMTEIMMASTVLLLGLVGVVSLYVMVLNINDVESIRAKELNDGALIMQKILRGVGGNNGLREAVSFSTVTNSSDISYIIPGGETRRFYLSNGNLYYGPSGAVIGDDVSAFNVTATTDYADISITFSKIHRGKTYSFSFFESVWPRNSIRSWE
;
A
#
# COMPACT_ATOMS: atom_id res chain seq x y z
N MET A 1 -60.44 12.43 -51.01
CA MET A 1 -59.79 12.37 -49.68
C MET A 1 -58.88 13.59 -49.53
N ASN A 2 -59.23 14.48 -48.59
CA ASN A 2 -58.72 15.86 -48.52
C ASN A 2 -57.32 15.92 -47.86
N PHE A 3 -56.37 16.57 -48.55
CA PHE A 3 -54.99 16.83 -48.11
C PHE A 3 -54.93 17.58 -46.76
N LYS A 4 -56.00 18.29 -46.40
CA LYS A 4 -56.15 19.02 -45.12
C LYS A 4 -56.11 18.11 -43.87
N ASN A 5 -56.49 16.83 -43.98
CA ASN A 5 -56.46 15.93 -42.83
C ASN A 5 -55.06 15.36 -42.54
N LYS A 6 -54.10 15.47 -43.47
CA LYS A 6 -52.70 15.03 -43.23
C LYS A 6 -51.87 16.08 -42.48
N LEU A 7 -52.18 17.36 -42.64
CA LEU A 7 -51.47 18.46 -41.96
C LEU A 7 -51.82 18.59 -40.47
N LEU A 8 -53.00 18.13 -40.06
CA LEU A 8 -53.40 18.11 -38.65
C LEU A 8 -52.73 17.01 -37.82
N PHE A 9 -52.16 15.98 -38.46
CA PHE A 9 -51.37 14.94 -37.78
C PHE A 9 -49.89 15.31 -37.64
N LEU A 10 -49.36 16.19 -38.49
CA LEU A 10 -47.97 16.65 -38.43
C LEU A 10 -47.73 17.72 -37.35
N ASN A 11 -48.78 18.41 -36.90
CA ASN A 11 -48.66 19.46 -35.89
C ASN A 11 -48.84 18.96 -34.44
N LYS A 12 -48.99 17.64 -34.25
CA LYS A 12 -49.16 17.02 -32.92
C LYS A 12 -47.85 16.56 -32.27
N SER A 13 -46.69 16.72 -32.93
CA SER A 13 -45.39 16.34 -32.35
C SER A 13 -44.31 17.42 -32.50
N ALA A 14 -44.69 18.70 -32.52
CA ALA A 14 -43.73 19.79 -32.40
C ALA A 14 -43.43 19.98 -30.91
N PHE A 15 -42.39 19.33 -30.40
CA PHE A 15 -41.85 19.60 -29.07
C PHE A 15 -41.58 21.10 -28.93
N THR A 16 -42.05 21.71 -27.85
CA THR A 16 -41.81 23.12 -27.60
C THR A 16 -40.32 23.36 -27.37
N MET A 17 -39.79 24.51 -27.80
CA MET A 17 -38.35 24.81 -27.68
C MET A 17 -37.86 24.65 -26.24
N THR A 18 -38.71 24.98 -25.26
CA THR A 18 -38.46 24.82 -23.83
C THR A 18 -38.30 23.36 -23.42
N GLU A 19 -39.11 22.43 -23.94
CA GLU A 19 -38.96 21.00 -23.66
C GLU A 19 -37.66 20.44 -24.23
N ILE A 20 -37.21 20.92 -25.40
CA ILE A 20 -35.91 20.54 -25.97
C ILE A 20 -34.76 21.06 -25.07
N MET A 21 -34.89 22.28 -24.55
CA MET A 21 -33.91 22.84 -23.60
C MET A 21 -33.88 22.06 -22.27
N MET A 22 -35.04 21.68 -21.74
CA MET A 22 -35.10 20.85 -20.52
C MET A 22 -34.50 19.46 -20.78
N ALA A 23 -34.86 18.81 -21.89
CA ALA A 23 -34.36 17.48 -22.25
C ALA A 23 -32.84 17.48 -22.45
N SER A 24 -32.30 18.49 -23.14
CA SER A 24 -30.84 18.63 -23.34
C SER A 24 -30.11 18.93 -22.05
N THR A 25 -30.67 19.76 -21.15
CA THR A 25 -30.08 20.04 -19.83
C THR A 25 -30.03 18.78 -18.97
N VAL A 26 -31.11 17.99 -18.93
CA VAL A 26 -31.16 16.72 -18.20
C VAL A 26 -30.17 15.71 -18.78
N LEU A 27 -30.06 15.62 -20.11
CA LEU A 27 -29.06 14.77 -20.78
C LEU A 27 -27.62 15.18 -20.43
N LEU A 28 -27.31 16.48 -20.45
CA LEU A 28 -25.99 17.00 -20.10
C LEU A 28 -25.66 16.74 -18.63
N LEU A 29 -26.62 16.96 -17.72
CA LEU A 29 -26.44 16.65 -16.30
C LEU A 29 -26.21 15.14 -16.08
N GLY A 30 -26.96 14.29 -16.79
CA GLY A 30 -26.76 12.85 -16.76
C GLY A 30 -25.35 12.46 -17.24
N LEU A 31 -24.88 13.06 -18.34
CA LEU A 31 -23.56 12.79 -18.89
C LEU A 31 -22.44 13.25 -17.95
N VAL A 32 -22.56 14.44 -17.34
CA VAL A 32 -21.64 14.93 -16.32
C VAL A 32 -21.61 13.98 -15.11
N GLY A 33 -22.77 13.47 -14.69
CA GLY A 33 -22.87 12.49 -13.61
C GLY A 33 -22.13 11.19 -13.93
N VAL A 34 -22.33 10.64 -15.13
CA VAL A 34 -21.65 9.41 -15.58
C VAL A 34 -20.14 9.61 -15.67
N VAL A 35 -19.68 10.73 -16.25
CA VAL A 35 -18.24 11.04 -16.33
C VAL A 35 -17.63 11.19 -14.93
N SER A 36 -18.33 11.84 -14.00
CA SER A 36 -17.86 12.01 -12.62
C SER A 36 -17.72 10.67 -11.89
N LEU A 37 -18.71 9.78 -12.05
CA LEU A 37 -18.65 8.42 -11.51
C LEU A 37 -17.51 7.62 -12.13
N TYR A 38 -17.33 7.71 -13.45
CA TYR A 38 -16.24 7.03 -14.15
C TYR A 38 -14.86 7.48 -13.63
N VAL A 39 -14.63 8.78 -13.50
CA VAL A 39 -13.38 9.33 -12.94
C VAL A 39 -13.17 8.89 -11.50
N MET A 40 -14.24 8.86 -10.69
CA MET A 40 -14.16 8.37 -9.32
C MET A 40 -13.75 6.90 -9.24
N VAL A 41 -14.33 6.03 -10.08
CA VAL A 41 -13.99 4.60 -10.14
C VAL A 41 -12.54 4.40 -10.55
N LEU A 42 -12.06 5.12 -11.58
CA LEU A 42 -10.65 5.05 -11.98
C LEU A 42 -9.71 5.45 -10.82
N ASN A 43 -10.04 6.53 -10.12
CA ASN A 43 -9.23 6.99 -8.99
C ASN A 43 -9.18 5.98 -7.83
N ILE A 44 -10.30 5.30 -7.55
CA ILE A 44 -10.37 4.27 -6.51
C ILE A 44 -9.50 3.07 -6.90
N ASN A 45 -9.63 2.59 -8.14
CA ASN A 45 -8.86 1.46 -8.63
C ASN A 45 -7.35 1.73 -8.61
N ASP A 46 -6.93 2.93 -9.00
CA ASP A 46 -5.53 3.34 -8.94
C ASP A 46 -4.98 3.26 -7.50
N VAL A 47 -5.72 3.80 -6.52
CA VAL A 47 -5.29 3.79 -5.11
C VAL A 47 -5.27 2.38 -4.53
N GLU A 48 -6.28 1.56 -4.82
CA GLU A 48 -6.30 0.16 -4.38
C GLU A 48 -5.17 -0.65 -5.01
N SER A 49 -4.78 -0.35 -6.26
CA SER A 49 -3.63 -1.00 -6.90
C SER A 49 -2.32 -0.67 -6.20
N ILE A 50 -2.11 0.61 -5.80
CA ILE A 50 -0.93 1.03 -5.02
C ILE A 50 -0.95 0.30 -3.69
N ARG A 51 -2.07 0.36 -2.96
CA ARG A 51 -2.21 -0.30 -1.67
C ARG A 51 -1.93 -1.80 -1.74
N ALA A 52 -2.49 -2.50 -2.73
CA ALA A 52 -2.30 -3.93 -2.90
C ALA A 52 -0.83 -4.28 -3.16
N LYS A 53 -0.13 -3.47 -3.97
CA LYS A 53 1.30 -3.63 -4.21
C LYS A 53 2.10 -3.44 -2.92
N GLU A 54 1.93 -2.33 -2.21
CA GLU A 54 2.68 -2.06 -0.98
C GLU A 54 2.37 -3.06 0.13
N LEU A 55 1.15 -3.61 0.19
CA LEU A 55 0.78 -4.72 1.08
C LEU A 55 1.56 -6.00 0.77
N ASN A 56 1.70 -6.34 -0.51
CA ASN A 56 2.46 -7.51 -0.91
C ASN A 56 3.97 -7.32 -0.66
N ASP A 57 4.51 -6.17 -1.08
CA ASP A 57 5.94 -5.85 -0.92
C ASP A 57 6.30 -5.78 0.57
N GLY A 58 5.49 -5.09 1.39
CA GLY A 58 5.67 -5.01 2.83
C GLY A 58 5.61 -6.38 3.52
N ALA A 59 4.67 -7.24 3.14
CA ALA A 59 4.59 -8.61 3.67
C ALA A 59 5.82 -9.45 3.29
N LEU A 60 6.29 -9.37 2.05
CA LEU A 60 7.48 -10.09 1.59
C LEU A 60 8.75 -9.60 2.29
N ILE A 61 8.91 -8.29 2.45
CA ILE A 61 10.06 -7.70 3.15
C ILE A 61 10.02 -8.14 4.62
N MET A 62 8.86 -8.04 5.28
CA MET A 62 8.71 -8.49 6.66
C MET A 62 9.04 -9.99 6.79
N GLN A 63 8.56 -10.85 5.89
CA GLN A 63 8.93 -12.26 5.89
C GLN A 63 10.44 -12.49 5.76
N LYS A 64 11.13 -11.74 4.89
CA LYS A 64 12.60 -11.81 4.75
C LYS A 64 13.32 -11.35 6.02
N ILE A 65 12.80 -10.36 6.74
CA ILE A 65 13.38 -9.92 8.02
C ILE A 65 13.22 -11.03 9.07
N LEU A 66 12.02 -11.59 9.18
CA LEU A 66 11.69 -12.59 10.20
C LEU A 66 12.38 -13.93 9.98
N ARG A 67 12.33 -14.44 8.75
CA ARG A 67 12.81 -15.77 8.38
C ARG A 67 14.19 -15.74 7.73
N GLY A 68 14.65 -14.57 7.30
CA GLY A 68 15.95 -14.38 6.66
C GLY A 68 15.89 -14.51 5.13
N VAL A 69 16.97 -14.11 4.47
CA VAL A 69 17.11 -14.16 3.01
C VAL A 69 17.38 -15.61 2.59
N GLY A 70 16.42 -16.24 1.90
CA GLY A 70 16.47 -17.66 1.58
C GLY A 70 15.89 -18.58 2.68
N GLY A 71 15.20 -18.02 3.68
CA GLY A 71 14.47 -18.77 4.70
C GLY A 71 15.27 -19.18 5.94
N ASN A 72 16.55 -18.82 6.01
CA ASN A 72 17.42 -19.04 7.16
C ASN A 72 18.08 -17.72 7.60
N ASN A 73 18.54 -17.67 8.84
CA ASN A 73 19.27 -16.56 9.47
C ASN A 73 18.45 -15.28 9.64
N GLY A 74 17.12 -15.37 9.75
CA GLY A 74 16.25 -14.25 10.10
C GLY A 74 16.21 -13.96 11.60
N LEU A 75 15.46 -12.93 11.99
CA LEU A 75 15.32 -12.53 13.39
C LEU A 75 14.70 -13.61 14.29
N ARG A 76 13.82 -14.47 13.75
CA ARG A 76 13.24 -15.59 14.52
C ARG A 76 14.26 -16.68 14.85
N GLU A 77 15.40 -16.69 14.18
CA GLU A 77 16.49 -17.61 14.48
C GLU A 77 17.54 -16.99 15.39
N ALA A 78 17.43 -15.69 15.70
CA ALA A 78 18.37 -15.00 16.56
C ALA A 78 18.46 -15.68 17.93
N VAL A 79 19.68 -15.77 18.45
CA VAL A 79 19.97 -16.15 19.82
C VAL A 79 19.74 -14.95 20.74
N SER A 80 20.17 -13.77 20.29
CA SER A 80 19.96 -12.50 20.95
C SER A 80 19.95 -11.36 19.94
N PHE A 81 19.27 -10.28 20.29
CA PHE A 81 19.38 -9.01 19.57
C PHE A 81 20.44 -8.13 20.24
N SER A 82 21.14 -7.35 19.42
CA SER A 82 21.94 -6.25 19.95
C SER A 82 20.99 -5.15 20.38
N THR A 83 21.22 -4.55 21.54
CA THR A 83 20.43 -3.40 21.98
C THR A 83 20.62 -2.28 20.98
N VAL A 84 19.54 -1.89 20.29
CA VAL A 84 19.61 -0.92 19.20
C VAL A 84 19.47 0.48 19.80
N THR A 85 20.44 1.35 19.53
CA THR A 85 20.39 2.78 19.88
C THR A 85 19.84 3.66 18.75
N ASN A 86 19.80 3.18 17.51
CA ASN A 86 19.37 3.91 16.32
C ASN A 86 18.20 3.20 15.62
N SER A 87 17.10 3.92 15.36
CA SER A 87 15.86 3.29 14.90
C SER A 87 15.91 2.64 13.51
N SER A 88 16.98 2.78 12.71
CA SER A 88 17.04 2.31 11.32
C SER A 88 17.94 1.09 11.05
N ASP A 89 18.39 0.40 12.09
CA ASP A 89 19.21 -0.82 11.99
C ASP A 89 18.79 -1.80 13.10
N ILE A 90 18.78 -3.09 12.78
CA ILE A 90 18.80 -4.14 13.79
C ILE A 90 19.95 -5.10 13.52
N SER A 91 20.82 -5.26 14.52
CA SER A 91 21.90 -6.23 14.51
C SER A 91 21.61 -7.36 15.51
N TYR A 92 21.92 -8.60 15.15
CA TYR A 92 21.54 -9.79 15.92
C TYR A 92 22.51 -10.94 15.70
N ILE A 93 22.56 -11.86 16.66
CA ILE A 93 23.46 -13.00 16.63
C ILE A 93 22.66 -14.26 16.29
N ILE A 94 23.11 -15.01 15.28
CA ILE A 94 22.51 -16.29 14.88
C ILE A 94 23.24 -17.48 15.54
N PRO A 95 22.67 -18.70 15.53
CA PRO A 95 23.36 -19.89 16.01
C PRO A 95 24.67 -20.08 15.24
N GLY A 96 25.79 -20.23 15.97
CA GLY A 96 27.14 -20.21 15.39
C GLY A 96 27.93 -18.92 15.69
N GLY A 97 27.29 -17.91 16.30
CA GLY A 97 27.97 -16.71 16.83
C GLY A 97 28.20 -15.61 15.79
N GLU A 98 27.76 -15.81 14.55
CA GLU A 98 27.84 -14.79 13.51
C GLU A 98 26.85 -13.65 13.76
N THR A 99 27.29 -12.42 13.49
CA THR A 99 26.42 -11.25 13.54
C THR A 99 25.79 -11.00 12.18
N ARG A 100 24.48 -10.85 12.17
CA ARG A 100 23.66 -10.47 11.01
C ARG A 100 22.98 -9.15 11.31
N ARG A 101 22.55 -8.45 10.26
CA ARG A 101 21.83 -7.18 10.44
C ARG A 101 20.87 -6.88 9.32
N PHE A 102 19.84 -6.09 9.62
CA PHE A 102 19.02 -5.39 8.64
C PHE A 102 19.16 -3.89 8.86
N TYR A 103 19.35 -3.13 7.79
CA TYR A 103 19.52 -1.68 7.88
C TYR A 103 18.91 -0.97 6.67
N LEU A 104 18.35 0.21 6.91
CA LEU A 104 17.81 1.07 5.87
C LEU A 104 18.89 2.04 5.39
N SER A 105 19.09 2.12 4.09
CA SER A 105 19.99 3.09 3.46
C SER A 105 19.42 3.56 2.12
N ASN A 106 19.35 4.87 1.90
CA ASN A 106 18.88 5.46 0.63
C ASN A 106 17.51 4.94 0.16
N GLY A 107 16.60 4.65 1.09
CA GLY A 107 15.27 4.13 0.77
C GLY A 107 15.22 2.61 0.51
N ASN A 108 16.34 1.91 0.59
CA ASN A 108 16.40 0.46 0.40
C ASN A 108 16.78 -0.23 1.69
N LEU A 109 16.13 -1.35 1.96
CA LEU A 109 16.40 -2.20 3.11
C LEU A 109 17.38 -3.29 2.70
N TYR A 110 18.47 -3.42 3.44
CA TYR A 110 19.57 -4.33 3.15
C TYR A 110 19.71 -5.40 4.22
N TYR A 111 20.20 -6.58 3.80
CA TYR A 111 20.63 -7.65 4.68
C TYR A 111 22.17 -7.72 4.71
N GLY A 112 22.75 -7.54 5.90
CA GLY A 112 24.17 -7.74 6.18
C GLY A 112 24.45 -9.17 6.64
N PRO A 113 25.57 -9.78 6.22
CA PRO A 113 26.77 -9.18 5.63
C PRO A 113 26.79 -9.14 4.09
N SER A 114 25.86 -9.80 3.38
CA SER A 114 25.93 -9.90 1.91
C SER A 114 25.68 -8.58 1.19
N GLY A 115 25.06 -7.59 1.85
CA GLY A 115 24.62 -6.36 1.21
C GLY A 115 23.46 -6.58 0.24
N ALA A 116 22.75 -7.71 0.37
CA ALA A 116 21.62 -8.02 -0.48
C ALA A 116 20.46 -7.05 -0.18
N VAL A 117 19.89 -6.46 -1.23
CA VAL A 117 18.69 -5.66 -1.13
C VAL A 117 17.50 -6.59 -0.87
N ILE A 118 16.77 -6.35 0.21
CA ILE A 118 15.60 -7.16 0.58
C ILE A 118 14.28 -6.44 0.33
N GLY A 119 14.32 -5.10 0.28
CA GLY A 119 13.17 -4.24 -0.04
C GLY A 119 13.62 -2.91 -0.62
N ASP A 120 12.81 -2.37 -1.51
CA ASP A 120 13.02 -1.10 -2.18
C ASP A 120 11.93 -0.09 -1.77
N ASP A 121 12.20 1.20 -1.96
CA ASP A 121 11.28 2.31 -1.68
C ASP A 121 10.69 2.34 -0.25
N VAL A 122 11.45 1.83 0.73
CA VAL A 122 11.10 1.89 2.15
C VAL A 122 11.40 3.29 2.66
N SER A 123 10.37 3.99 3.11
CA SER A 123 10.48 5.36 3.63
C SER A 123 11.01 5.39 5.06
N ALA A 124 10.64 4.41 5.88
CA ALA A 124 11.19 4.28 7.22
C ALA A 124 11.28 2.81 7.64
N PHE A 125 12.32 2.53 8.41
CA PHE A 125 12.52 1.27 9.13
C PHE A 125 12.77 1.70 10.56
N ASN A 126 11.87 1.33 11.46
CA ASN A 126 11.92 1.68 12.86
C ASN A 126 12.04 0.41 13.68
N VAL A 127 13.08 0.33 14.49
CA VAL A 127 13.38 -0.82 15.34
C VAL A 127 13.50 -0.36 16.79
N THR A 128 12.82 -1.07 17.67
CA THR A 128 13.06 -1.03 19.11
C THR A 128 13.46 -2.43 19.54
N ALA A 129 14.72 -2.65 19.89
CA ALA A 129 15.21 -3.98 20.29
C ALA A 129 15.81 -3.95 21.69
N THR A 130 15.38 -4.90 22.51
CA THR A 130 16.02 -5.32 23.76
C THR A 130 16.75 -6.64 23.53
N THR A 131 17.38 -7.21 24.55
CA THR A 131 17.95 -8.57 24.43
C THR A 131 16.89 -9.64 24.20
N ASP A 132 15.65 -9.38 24.63
CA ASP A 132 14.61 -10.41 24.77
C ASP A 132 13.50 -10.30 23.71
N TYR A 133 13.36 -9.14 23.06
CA TYR A 133 12.43 -8.93 21.97
C TYR A 133 12.85 -7.77 21.07
N ALA A 134 12.32 -7.75 19.86
CA ALA A 134 12.46 -6.65 18.92
C ALA A 134 11.11 -6.31 18.30
N ASP A 135 10.74 -5.04 18.39
CA ASP A 135 9.60 -4.46 17.68
C ASP A 135 10.10 -3.80 16.41
N ILE A 136 9.49 -4.17 15.29
CA ILE A 136 9.94 -3.76 13.96
C ILE A 136 8.77 -3.13 13.24
N SER A 137 9.00 -1.96 12.68
CA SER A 137 8.05 -1.25 11.84
C SER A 137 8.69 -0.85 10.52
N ILE A 138 8.00 -1.14 9.42
CA ILE A 138 8.39 -0.75 8.06
C ILE A 138 7.31 0.17 7.52
N THR A 139 7.69 1.33 7.00
CA THR A 139 6.76 2.29 6.41
C THR A 139 7.12 2.57 4.96
N PHE A 140 6.12 2.51 4.09
CA PHE A 140 6.16 2.95 2.71
C PHE A 140 5.36 4.25 2.58
N SER A 141 5.89 5.23 1.88
CA SER A 141 5.21 6.48 1.57
C SER A 141 5.23 6.71 0.06
N LYS A 142 4.04 6.76 -0.55
CA LYS A 142 3.87 7.01 -1.98
C LYS A 142 3.12 8.31 -2.23
N ILE A 143 3.65 9.15 -3.11
CA ILE A 143 2.98 10.36 -3.57
C ILE A 143 2.24 10.02 -4.86
N HIS A 144 0.92 10.18 -4.86
CA HIS A 144 0.08 9.98 -6.04
C HIS A 144 -0.93 11.13 -6.16
N ARG A 145 -0.90 11.82 -7.31
CA ARG A 145 -1.78 12.97 -7.63
C ARG A 145 -1.81 14.05 -6.53
N GLY A 146 -0.64 14.37 -5.97
CA GLY A 146 -0.48 15.39 -4.93
C GLY A 146 -0.94 14.97 -3.53
N LYS A 147 -1.32 13.69 -3.34
CA LYS A 147 -1.63 13.11 -2.02
C LYS A 147 -0.56 12.10 -1.62
N THR A 148 -0.26 12.04 -0.33
CA THR A 148 0.68 11.08 0.24
C THR A 148 -0.09 9.93 0.88
N TYR A 149 0.23 8.71 0.48
CA TYR A 149 -0.31 7.47 1.04
C TYR A 149 0.79 6.77 1.82
N SER A 150 0.53 6.50 3.10
CA SER A 150 1.48 5.83 3.98
C SER A 150 0.95 4.49 4.45
N PHE A 151 1.77 3.45 4.32
CA PHE A 151 1.46 2.09 4.73
C PHE A 151 2.52 1.61 5.70
N SER A 152 2.12 1.10 6.86
CA SER A 152 3.03 0.62 7.89
C SER A 152 2.75 -0.83 8.26
N PHE A 153 3.81 -1.61 8.42
CA PHE A 153 3.79 -3.01 8.85
C PHE A 153 4.54 -3.11 10.14
N PHE A 154 3.92 -3.73 11.14
CA PHE A 154 4.48 -3.89 12.46
C PHE A 154 4.52 -5.35 12.86
N GLU A 155 5.65 -5.80 13.40
CA GLU A 155 5.76 -7.11 14.03
C GLU A 155 6.70 -7.08 15.24
N SER A 156 6.27 -7.73 16.32
CA SER A 156 7.10 -8.02 17.49
C SER A 156 7.69 -9.43 17.35
N VAL A 157 8.99 -9.54 17.61
CA VAL A 157 9.76 -10.76 17.41
C VAL A 157 10.53 -11.09 18.66
N TRP A 158 10.61 -12.38 18.96
CA TRP A 158 11.35 -12.93 20.09
C TRP A 158 12.49 -13.81 19.58
N PRO A 159 13.70 -13.74 20.16
CA PRO A 159 14.78 -14.66 19.89
C PRO A 159 14.34 -16.11 20.17
N ARG A 160 14.99 -17.08 19.53
CA ARG A 160 14.66 -18.51 19.65
C ARG A 160 14.59 -19.00 21.09
N ASN A 161 15.44 -18.45 21.97
CA ASN A 161 15.61 -18.90 23.36
C ASN A 161 15.03 -17.94 24.39
N SER A 162 14.29 -16.90 24.00
CA SER A 162 13.70 -15.98 24.98
C SER A 162 12.52 -16.63 25.67
N ILE A 163 12.50 -16.57 26.99
CA ILE A 163 11.35 -16.97 27.80
C ILE A 163 10.25 -15.94 27.57
N ARG A 164 9.10 -16.36 27.03
CA ARG A 164 7.92 -15.51 26.95
C ARG A 164 7.37 -15.34 28.36
N SER A 165 7.47 -14.15 28.93
CA SER A 165 6.97 -13.84 30.28
C SER A 165 5.44 -13.72 30.37
N TRP A 166 4.71 -14.61 29.71
CA TRP A 166 3.24 -14.61 29.68
C TRP A 166 2.63 -15.97 30.05
N GLU A 167 3.37 -16.78 30.84
CA GLU A 167 2.83 -17.92 31.58
C GLU A 167 2.81 -17.62 33.09
#